data_AF-Q14ST1-F1
#
_entry.id   AF-Q14ST1-F1
#
_cell.length_a   1.000
_cell.length_b   1.000
_cell.length_c   1.000
_cell.angle_alpha   90.00
_cell.angle_beta   90.00
_cell.angle_gamma   90.00
#
_symmetry.space_group_name_H-M   'P 1'
#
loop_
_entity.id
_entity.type
_entity.pdbx_description
1 polymer ?
#
loop_
_entity_poly.entity_id
_entity_poly.type
_entity_poly.pdbx_seq_one_letter_code
_entity_poly.pdbx_strand_id
1 'polypeptide(L)'
;RNYSKAIKFYRMALDQIPSVHKEMRIKIMQNIGVTFIKTGQYSDAINSFEHIMSMAPNLKAGFNLILSYFAIGDQEKMKKSFQKLIAVPLEIDEDDKYISPSDDPHTNLVIEAIKNDHLRQMERERKAMAEKYIMTAAKLIAPVIETSFAVGYDWCVEVVKASQYVELANDLEINKAITYLRQKDFTQAVDTLKMFEKKDSRVKSAAATNLSFLYYLENEFAQASSYADLAVNSDRYNPSALTNKGNTVFANGDYEKA
;
A
#
# COMPACT_ATOMS: atom_id res chain seq x y z
N ARG A 1 -7.51 24.24 19.61
CA ARG A 1 -8.17 22.90 19.59
C ARG A 1 -8.02 22.30 20.99
N ASN A 2 -9.12 22.00 21.71
CA ASN A 2 -9.05 21.60 23.12
C ASN A 2 -9.19 20.06 23.28
N TYR A 3 -8.09 19.34 23.04
CA TYR A 3 -8.07 17.88 23.00
C TYR A 3 -8.29 17.21 24.36
N SER A 4 -7.83 17.84 25.45
CA SER A 4 -8.03 17.30 26.80
C SER A 4 -9.51 17.30 27.22
N LYS A 5 -10.29 18.33 26.82
CA LYS A 5 -11.75 18.33 26.99
C LYS A 5 -12.43 17.25 26.13
N ALA A 6 -11.97 17.05 24.89
CA ALA A 6 -12.52 16.04 24.00
C ALA A 6 -12.34 14.62 24.56
N ILE A 7 -11.17 14.29 25.11
CA ILE A 7 -10.90 12.99 25.75
C ILE A 7 -11.87 12.76 26.92
N LYS A 8 -12.10 13.77 27.76
CA LYS A 8 -13.07 13.68 28.87
C LYS A 8 -14.47 13.37 28.37
N PHE A 9 -14.96 14.08 27.35
CA PHE A 9 -16.28 13.83 26.78
C PHE A 9 -16.39 12.45 26.14
N TYR A 10 -15.36 11.97 25.44
CA TYR A 10 -15.38 10.63 24.87
C TYR A 10 -15.37 9.53 25.93
N ARG A 11 -14.65 9.71 27.04
CA ARG A 11 -14.68 8.78 28.18
C ARG A 11 -16.06 8.73 28.83
N MET A 12 -16.67 9.89 29.09
CA MET A 12 -18.05 9.97 29.61
C MET A 12 -19.05 9.27 28.67
N ALA A 13 -18.91 9.46 27.35
CA ALA A 13 -19.77 8.77 26.38
C ALA A 13 -19.55 7.24 26.40
N LEU A 14 -18.30 6.80 26.53
CA LEU A 14 -17.97 5.37 26.63
C LEU A 14 -18.57 4.72 27.88
N ASP A 15 -18.62 5.44 29.00
CA ASP A 15 -19.20 4.97 30.26
C ASP A 15 -20.72 4.83 30.17
N GLN A 16 -21.38 5.70 29.40
CA GLN A 16 -22.84 5.68 29.21
C GLN A 16 -23.31 4.59 28.25
N ILE A 17 -22.45 4.12 27.34
CA ILE A 17 -22.82 3.12 26.36
C ILE A 17 -22.70 1.72 26.98
N PRO A 18 -23.75 0.87 26.95
CA PRO A 18 -23.67 -0.51 27.40
C PRO A 18 -22.64 -1.35 26.64
N SER A 19 -22.09 -2.39 27.27
CA SER A 19 -21.09 -3.30 26.65
C SER A 19 -21.64 -4.09 25.46
N VAL A 20 -22.97 -4.12 25.31
CA VAL A 20 -23.70 -4.74 24.19
C VAL A 20 -23.40 -4.02 22.86
N HIS A 21 -23.24 -2.69 22.87
CA HIS A 21 -22.97 -1.91 21.65
C HIS A 21 -21.48 -1.85 21.31
N LYS A 22 -20.88 -3.02 21.05
CA LYS A 22 -19.43 -3.18 20.80
C LYS A 22 -18.91 -2.24 19.72
N GLU A 23 -19.58 -2.15 18.57
CA GLU A 23 -19.15 -1.29 17.45
C GLU A 23 -19.09 0.19 17.82
N MET A 24 -20.09 0.68 18.56
CA MET A 24 -20.14 2.08 18.96
C MET A 24 -19.02 2.40 19.97
N ARG A 25 -18.76 1.48 20.91
CA ARG A 25 -17.62 1.60 21.83
C ARG A 25 -16.29 1.63 21.08
N ILE A 26 -16.10 0.76 20.09
CA ILE A 26 -14.88 0.73 19.27
C ILE A 26 -14.67 2.05 18.54
N LYS A 27 -15.72 2.63 17.93
CA LYS A 27 -15.63 3.94 17.25
C LYS A 27 -15.23 5.05 18.21
N ILE A 28 -15.76 5.04 19.43
CA ILE A 28 -15.41 6.03 20.46
C ILE A 28 -13.96 5.84 20.93
N MET A 29 -13.56 4.60 21.22
CA MET A 29 -12.18 4.27 21.59
C MET A 29 -11.19 4.66 20.49
N GLN A 30 -11.56 4.48 19.22
CA GLN A 30 -10.74 4.89 18.09
C GLN A 30 -10.56 6.41 18.07
N ASN A 31 -11.62 7.18 18.33
CA ASN A 31 -11.52 8.64 18.43
C ASN A 31 -10.65 9.07 19.62
N ILE A 32 -10.76 8.38 20.77
CA ILE A 32 -9.88 8.59 21.93
C ILE A 32 -8.41 8.36 21.52
N GLY A 33 -8.09 7.23 20.89
CA GLY A 33 -6.74 6.93 20.42
C GLY A 33 -6.19 7.99 19.44
N VAL A 34 -7.02 8.45 18.49
CA VAL A 34 -6.63 9.53 17.56
C VAL A 34 -6.41 10.86 18.28
N THR A 35 -7.20 11.17 19.32
CA THR A 35 -6.95 12.36 20.14
C THR A 35 -5.64 12.25 20.92
N PHE A 36 -5.27 11.07 21.40
CA PHE A 36 -3.97 10.84 22.05
C PHE A 36 -2.80 11.05 21.08
N ILE A 37 -2.89 10.51 19.85
CA ILE A 37 -1.89 10.78 18.79
C ILE A 37 -1.73 12.29 18.56
N LYS A 38 -2.84 13.03 18.44
CA LYS A 38 -2.82 14.49 18.20
C LYS A 38 -2.28 15.31 19.39
N THR A 39 -2.20 14.72 20.58
CA THR A 39 -1.62 15.36 21.78
C THR A 39 -0.20 14.90 22.07
N GLY A 40 0.36 13.99 21.26
CA GLY A 40 1.71 13.42 21.47
C GLY A 40 1.78 12.34 22.55
N GLN A 41 0.64 11.91 23.11
CA GLN A 41 0.58 10.87 24.13
C GLN A 41 0.54 9.49 23.49
N TYR A 42 1.67 9.05 22.91
CA TYR A 42 1.72 7.81 22.12
C TYR A 42 1.54 6.53 22.96
N SER A 43 1.97 6.52 24.23
CA SER A 43 1.78 5.39 25.14
C SER A 43 0.30 5.08 25.39
N ASP A 44 -0.50 6.12 25.64
CA ASP A 44 -1.94 5.98 25.88
C ASP A 44 -2.71 5.64 24.60
N ALA A 45 -2.23 6.17 23.46
CA ALA A 45 -2.73 5.79 22.14
C ALA A 45 -2.53 4.29 21.88
N ILE A 46 -1.34 3.75 22.16
CA ILE A 46 -1.00 2.33 22.00
C ILE A 46 -1.96 1.47 22.82
N ASN A 47 -2.10 1.74 24.12
CA ASN A 47 -3.01 0.98 24.98
C ASN A 47 -4.44 0.97 24.44
N SER A 48 -4.90 2.12 23.93
CA SER A 48 -6.23 2.24 23.32
C SER A 48 -6.36 1.42 22.04
N PHE A 49 -5.39 1.47 21.13
CA PHE A 49 -5.44 0.73 19.86
C PHE A 49 -5.17 -0.76 20.04
N GLU A 50 -4.33 -1.19 20.98
CA GLU A 50 -4.14 -2.60 21.30
C GLU A 50 -5.42 -3.24 21.83
N HIS A 51 -6.15 -2.53 22.70
CA HIS A 51 -7.45 -2.98 23.17
C HIS A 51 -8.48 -3.06 22.04
N ILE A 52 -8.48 -2.12 21.09
CA ILE A 52 -9.34 -2.22 19.91
C ILE A 52 -8.97 -3.45 19.08
N MET A 53 -7.68 -3.65 18.82
CA MET A 53 -7.19 -4.76 18.01
C MET A 53 -7.40 -6.14 18.65
N SER A 54 -7.52 -6.23 19.98
CA SER A 54 -7.85 -7.49 20.67
C SER A 54 -9.36 -7.77 20.70
N MET A 55 -10.20 -6.75 20.79
CA MET A 55 -11.65 -6.91 20.79
C MET A 55 -12.25 -7.10 19.40
N ALA A 56 -11.83 -6.25 18.46
CA ALA A 56 -12.33 -6.21 17.09
C ALA A 56 -11.24 -5.62 16.18
N PRO A 57 -10.39 -6.47 15.58
CA PRO A 57 -9.35 -6.05 14.67
C PRO A 57 -9.92 -5.16 13.55
N ASN A 58 -9.28 -4.02 13.32
CA ASN A 58 -9.69 -3.06 12.30
C ASN A 58 -8.45 -2.45 11.65
N LEU A 59 -8.46 -2.34 10.32
CA LEU A 59 -7.39 -1.74 9.52
C LEU A 59 -6.95 -0.37 10.05
N LYS A 60 -7.92 0.50 10.38
CA LYS A 60 -7.60 1.85 10.86
C LYS A 60 -6.91 1.83 12.23
N ALA A 61 -7.32 0.92 13.12
CA ALA A 61 -6.73 0.78 14.44
C ALA A 61 -5.32 0.17 14.35
N GLY A 62 -5.14 -0.86 13.50
CA GLY A 62 -3.84 -1.48 13.26
C GLY A 62 -2.84 -0.49 12.64
N PHE A 63 -3.26 0.31 11.66
CA PHE A 63 -2.40 1.33 11.07
C PHE A 63 -2.00 2.42 12.08
N ASN A 64 -2.95 2.91 12.88
CA ASN A 64 -2.65 3.91 13.92
C ASN A 64 -1.79 3.34 15.06
N LEU A 65 -1.89 2.03 15.34
CA LEU A 65 -1.02 1.34 16.28
C LEU A 65 0.43 1.32 15.79
N ILE A 66 0.64 0.98 14.51
CA ILE A 66 1.97 1.02 13.86
C ILE A 66 2.54 2.44 13.93
N LEU A 67 1.74 3.46 13.59
CA LEU A 67 2.17 4.87 13.68
C LEU A 67 2.58 5.27 15.10
N SER A 68 1.85 4.79 16.12
CA SER A 68 2.16 5.09 17.51
C SER A 68 3.45 4.39 17.96
N TYR A 69 3.68 3.14 17.53
CA TYR A 69 4.94 2.44 17.77
C TYR A 69 6.12 3.05 17.03
N PHE A 70 5.91 3.53 15.80
CA PHE A 70 6.90 4.27 15.03
C PHE A 70 7.34 5.55 15.74
N ALA A 71 6.39 6.29 16.33
CA ALA A 71 6.71 7.49 17.10
C ALA A 71 7.51 7.21 18.39
N ILE A 72 7.39 6.01 18.97
CA ILE A 72 8.17 5.58 20.13
C ILE A 72 9.54 4.99 19.72
N GLY A 73 9.65 4.43 18.51
CA GLY A 73 10.86 3.79 18.00
C GLY A 73 11.01 2.31 18.38
N ASP A 74 9.94 1.64 18.81
CA ASP A 74 9.97 0.22 19.18
C ASP A 74 9.86 -0.69 17.94
N GLN A 75 11.01 -1.12 17.41
CA GLN A 75 11.12 -1.91 16.18
C GLN A 75 10.39 -3.26 16.25
N GLU A 76 10.52 -3.97 17.36
CA GLU A 76 9.91 -5.29 17.55
C GLU A 76 8.38 -5.20 17.57
N LYS A 77 7.84 -4.20 18.27
CA LYS A 77 6.39 -3.99 18.30
C LYS A 77 5.85 -3.47 16.97
N MET A 78 6.64 -2.69 16.21
CA MET A 78 6.30 -2.32 14.83
C MET A 78 6.10 -3.56 13.96
N LYS A 79 7.04 -4.51 13.97
CA LYS A 79 6.92 -5.76 13.20
C LYS A 79 5.66 -6.56 13.58
N LYS A 80 5.43 -6.76 14.88
CA LYS A 80 4.25 -7.48 15.40
C LYS A 80 2.94 -6.79 15.02
N SER A 81 2.90 -5.45 15.10
CA SER A 81 1.70 -4.69 14.73
C SER A 81 1.43 -4.71 13.23
N PHE A 82 2.47 -4.74 12.39
CA PHE A 82 2.34 -4.92 10.94
C PHE A 82 1.76 -6.29 10.58
N GLN A 83 2.23 -7.37 11.21
CA GLN A 83 1.66 -8.71 11.05
C GLN A 83 0.17 -8.75 11.48
N LYS A 84 -0.17 -8.10 12.61
CA LYS A 84 -1.56 -7.96 13.05
C LYS A 84 -2.43 -7.18 12.07
N LEU A 85 -1.89 -6.15 11.40
CA LEU A 85 -2.61 -5.36 10.39
C LEU A 85 -2.93 -6.22 9.15
N ILE A 86 -1.97 -7.02 8.69
CA ILE A 86 -2.15 -7.90 7.53
C ILE A 86 -3.15 -9.02 7.83
N ALA A 87 -3.16 -9.52 9.07
CA ALA A 87 -4.08 -10.56 9.51
C ALA A 87 -5.52 -10.09 9.78
N VAL A 88 -5.84 -8.79 9.59
CA VAL A 88 -7.21 -8.29 9.78
C VAL A 88 -8.12 -8.90 8.71
N PRO A 89 -9.17 -9.65 9.09
CA PRO A 89 -10.12 -10.20 8.13
C PRO A 89 -10.93 -9.07 7.50
N LEU A 90 -11.05 -9.08 6.17
CA LEU A 90 -11.84 -8.09 5.42
C LEU A 90 -13.30 -8.50 5.21
N GLU A 91 -13.64 -9.77 5.49
CA GLU A 91 -14.97 -10.36 5.22
C GLU A 91 -15.44 -10.08 3.78
N ILE A 92 -14.53 -10.21 2.79
CA ILE A 92 -14.84 -10.03 1.37
C ILE A 92 -14.95 -11.43 0.74
N ASP A 93 -16.02 -11.65 -0.02
CA ASP A 93 -16.21 -12.90 -0.79
C ASP A 93 -15.12 -12.98 -1.89
N GLU A 94 -14.48 -14.14 -2.04
CA GLU A 94 -13.33 -14.32 -2.94
C GLU A 94 -13.66 -13.83 -4.37
N ASP A 95 -12.71 -13.10 -4.97
CA ASP A 95 -12.86 -12.47 -6.29
C ASP A 95 -13.21 -13.48 -7.40
N ASP A 96 -12.90 -14.76 -7.21
CA ASP A 96 -13.10 -15.86 -8.16
C ASP A 96 -14.55 -16.30 -8.32
N LYS A 97 -15.46 -15.87 -7.42
CA LYS A 97 -16.88 -16.27 -7.44
C LYS A 97 -17.69 -15.70 -8.61
N TYR A 98 -17.12 -14.76 -9.36
CA TYR A 98 -17.77 -14.04 -10.45
C TYR A 98 -17.01 -14.12 -11.78
N ILE A 99 -16.10 -15.09 -11.91
CA ILE A 99 -15.46 -15.43 -13.18
C ILE A 99 -16.46 -16.32 -13.94
N SER A 100 -17.02 -15.82 -15.05
CA SER A 100 -17.95 -16.56 -15.89
C SER A 100 -17.25 -17.78 -16.52
N PRO A 101 -17.65 -19.02 -16.19
CA PRO A 101 -17.15 -20.20 -16.89
C PRO A 101 -17.92 -20.45 -18.20
N SER A 102 -19.02 -19.72 -18.46
CA SER A 102 -19.94 -19.95 -19.57
C SER A 102 -20.05 -18.76 -20.54
N ASP A 103 -20.11 -19.07 -21.83
CA ASP A 103 -20.38 -18.14 -22.94
C ASP A 103 -21.86 -17.66 -23.01
N ASP A 104 -22.65 -17.87 -21.96
CA ASP A 104 -24.06 -17.52 -21.96
C ASP A 104 -24.26 -16.00 -21.76
N PRO A 105 -24.87 -15.28 -22.74
CA PRO A 105 -25.07 -13.83 -22.64
C PRO A 105 -25.89 -13.37 -21.43
N HIS A 106 -26.84 -14.19 -20.96
CA HIS A 106 -27.67 -13.85 -19.81
C HIS A 106 -26.86 -13.87 -18.51
N THR A 107 -26.05 -14.91 -18.33
CA THR A 107 -25.15 -15.05 -17.18
C THR A 107 -24.12 -13.90 -17.14
N ASN A 108 -23.61 -13.47 -18.30
CA ASN A 108 -22.69 -12.33 -18.40
C ASN A 108 -23.34 -11.00 -18.01
N LEU A 109 -24.59 -10.74 -18.42
CA LEU A 109 -25.34 -9.54 -18.03
C LEU A 109 -25.59 -9.48 -16.52
N VAL A 110 -25.90 -10.63 -15.89
CA VAL A 110 -26.09 -10.71 -14.44
C VAL A 110 -24.77 -10.45 -13.70
N ILE A 111 -23.66 -11.00 -14.18
CA ILE A 111 -22.32 -10.75 -13.61
C ILE A 111 -21.92 -9.27 -13.76
N GLU A 112 -22.23 -8.64 -14.89
CA GLU A 112 -21.94 -7.22 -15.09
C GLU A 112 -22.78 -6.33 -14.16
N ALA A 113 -24.06 -6.67 -13.96
CA ALA A 113 -24.91 -6.00 -12.98
C ALA A 113 -24.35 -6.14 -11.55
N ILE A 114 -23.90 -7.34 -11.16
CA ILE A 114 -23.28 -7.58 -9.85
C ILE A 114 -21.94 -6.84 -9.71
N LYS A 115 -21.13 -6.77 -10.77
CA LYS A 115 -19.86 -6.02 -10.78
C LYS A 115 -20.05 -4.52 -10.51
N ASN A 116 -21.19 -3.97 -10.92
CA ASN A 116 -21.53 -2.57 -10.75
C ASN A 116 -22.41 -2.30 -9.52
N ASP A 117 -22.78 -3.34 -8.77
CA ASP A 117 -23.60 -3.21 -7.56
C ASP A 117 -22.86 -2.46 -6.44
N HIS A 118 -23.62 -1.79 -5.59
CA HIS A 118 -23.14 -1.02 -4.44
C HIS A 118 -22.35 -1.89 -3.45
N LEU A 119 -22.77 -3.14 -3.22
CA LEU A 119 -22.06 -4.04 -2.33
C LEU A 119 -20.64 -4.34 -2.86
N ARG A 120 -20.51 -4.60 -4.17
CA ARG A 120 -19.22 -4.87 -4.81
C ARG A 120 -18.31 -3.65 -4.84
N GLN A 121 -18.89 -2.45 -5.03
CA GLN A 121 -18.15 -1.20 -4.88
C GLN A 121 -17.60 -1.05 -3.45
N MET A 122 -18.42 -1.31 -2.42
CA MET A 122 -17.98 -1.25 -1.03
C MET A 122 -16.89 -2.28 -0.69
N GLU A 123 -16.96 -3.51 -1.24
CA GLU A 123 -15.91 -4.52 -1.10
C GLU A 123 -14.59 -4.06 -1.73
N ARG A 124 -14.63 -3.56 -2.96
CA ARG A 124 -13.45 -3.01 -3.65
C ARG A 124 -12.85 -1.84 -2.88
N GLU A 125 -13.67 -0.94 -2.35
CA GLU A 125 -13.21 0.17 -1.51
C GLU A 125 -12.54 -0.33 -0.23
N ARG A 126 -13.10 -1.36 0.43
CA ARG A 126 -12.48 -1.97 1.61
C ARG A 126 -11.14 -2.61 1.29
N LYS A 127 -11.06 -3.37 0.19
CA LYS A 127 -9.81 -3.97 -0.31
C LYS A 127 -8.77 -2.89 -0.61
N ALA A 128 -9.13 -1.89 -1.41
CA ALA A 128 -8.25 -0.76 -1.75
C ALA A 128 -7.78 0.03 -0.51
N MET A 129 -8.65 0.21 0.49
CA MET A 129 -8.26 0.82 1.77
C MET A 129 -7.23 -0.05 2.52
N ALA A 130 -7.43 -1.36 2.58
CA ALA A 130 -6.50 -2.29 3.22
C ALA A 130 -5.13 -2.26 2.53
N GLU A 131 -5.12 -2.38 1.21
CA GLU A 131 -3.92 -2.30 0.38
C GLU A 131 -3.16 -1.00 0.60
N LYS A 132 -3.88 0.14 0.63
CA LYS A 132 -3.30 1.45 0.92
C LYS A 132 -2.67 1.52 2.30
N TYR A 133 -3.33 0.99 3.34
CA TYR A 133 -2.78 1.00 4.70
C TYR A 133 -1.54 0.11 4.82
N ILE A 134 -1.58 -1.09 4.24
CA ILE A 134 -0.44 -2.03 4.26
C ILE A 134 0.75 -1.43 3.51
N MET A 135 0.52 -0.91 2.30
CA MET A 135 1.56 -0.27 1.49
C MET A 135 2.18 0.94 2.19
N THR A 136 1.35 1.79 2.81
CA THR A 136 1.84 2.97 3.53
C THR A 136 2.61 2.59 4.80
N ALA A 137 2.12 1.59 5.55
CA ALA A 137 2.80 1.09 6.73
C ALA A 137 4.14 0.46 6.39
N ALA A 138 4.20 -0.38 5.36
CA ALA A 138 5.43 -1.02 4.90
C ALA A 138 6.50 0.02 4.51
N LYS A 139 6.13 1.05 3.72
CA LYS A 139 7.04 2.15 3.36
C LYS A 139 7.57 2.92 4.58
N LEU A 140 6.75 3.05 5.62
CA LEU A 140 7.12 3.76 6.83
C LEU A 140 8.07 2.94 7.71
N ILE A 141 7.78 1.64 7.90
CA ILE A 141 8.54 0.80 8.83
C ILE A 141 9.81 0.23 8.20
N ALA A 142 9.81 -0.09 6.90
CA ALA A 142 10.92 -0.77 6.23
C ALA A 142 12.30 -0.11 6.44
N PRO A 143 12.45 1.22 6.43
CA PRO A 143 13.74 1.85 6.69
C PRO A 143 14.22 1.79 8.15
N VAL A 144 13.33 1.49 9.10
CA VAL A 144 13.58 1.65 10.55
C VAL A 144 13.57 0.33 11.31
N ILE A 145 12.92 -0.72 10.79
CA ILE A 145 12.77 -2.00 11.50
C ILE A 145 14.03 -2.86 11.57
N GLU A 146 14.98 -2.60 10.68
CA GLU A 146 16.19 -3.40 10.51
C GLU A 146 17.41 -2.51 10.32
N THR A 147 18.60 -3.12 10.39
CA THR A 147 19.90 -2.44 10.25
C THR A 147 20.08 -1.73 8.90
N SER A 148 19.44 -2.25 7.85
CA SER A 148 19.43 -1.65 6.52
C SER A 148 18.00 -1.62 6.00
N PHE A 149 17.66 -0.55 5.28
CA PHE A 149 16.36 -0.42 4.64
C PHE A 149 16.10 -1.58 3.66
N ALA A 150 17.14 -2.12 3.01
CA ALA A 150 17.00 -3.21 2.07
C ALA A 150 16.44 -4.47 2.74
N VAL A 151 17.02 -4.84 3.89
CA VAL A 151 16.60 -5.99 4.70
C VAL A 151 15.20 -5.76 5.28
N GLY A 152 14.90 -4.53 5.69
CA GLY A 152 13.55 -4.19 6.16
C GLY A 152 12.49 -4.28 5.06
N TYR A 153 12.80 -3.87 3.82
CA TYR A 153 11.91 -4.08 2.68
C TYR A 153 11.74 -5.57 2.37
N ASP A 154 12.81 -6.36 2.41
CA ASP A 154 12.74 -7.81 2.17
C ASP A 154 11.85 -8.50 3.21
N TRP A 155 11.98 -8.15 4.49
CA TRP A 155 11.10 -8.63 5.54
C TRP A 155 9.63 -8.25 5.29
N CYS A 156 9.35 -6.99 4.91
CA CYS A 156 7.98 -6.57 4.60
C CYS A 156 7.40 -7.34 3.42
N VAL A 157 8.21 -7.60 2.39
CA VAL A 157 7.84 -8.37 1.19
C VAL A 157 7.54 -9.82 1.56
N GLU A 158 8.36 -10.46 2.40
CA GLU A 158 8.12 -11.83 2.86
C GLU A 158 6.81 -11.95 3.64
N VAL A 159 6.55 -11.03 4.57
CA VAL A 159 5.30 -11.02 5.36
C VAL A 159 4.08 -10.81 4.46
N VAL A 160 4.18 -9.95 3.45
CA VAL A 160 3.08 -9.71 2.49
C VAL A 160 2.89 -10.90 1.55
N LYS A 161 3.96 -11.56 1.08
CA LYS A 161 3.89 -12.79 0.27
C LYS A 161 3.25 -13.96 1.01
N ALA A 162 3.44 -14.03 2.33
CA ALA A 162 2.81 -15.04 3.18
C ALA A 162 1.31 -14.79 3.43
N SER A 163 0.74 -13.71 2.90
CA SER A 163 -0.65 -13.29 3.12
C SER A 163 -1.46 -13.28 1.82
N GLN A 164 -2.76 -12.97 1.92
CA GLN A 164 -3.66 -12.80 0.78
C GLN A 164 -3.28 -11.65 -0.17
N TYR A 165 -2.32 -10.79 0.20
CA TYR A 165 -1.90 -9.62 -0.56
C TYR A 165 -0.65 -9.88 -1.42
N VAL A 166 -0.51 -11.08 -1.99
CA VAL A 166 0.69 -11.49 -2.75
C VAL A 166 1.04 -10.49 -3.85
N GLU A 167 0.04 -9.93 -4.54
CA GLU A 167 0.24 -8.93 -5.60
C GLU A 167 0.94 -7.66 -5.11
N LEU A 168 0.71 -7.25 -3.86
CA LEU A 168 1.32 -6.05 -3.27
C LEU A 168 2.82 -6.23 -3.02
N ALA A 169 3.30 -7.47 -2.93
CA ALA A 169 4.72 -7.75 -2.74
C ALA A 169 5.56 -7.20 -3.90
N ASN A 170 5.05 -7.32 -5.13
CA ASN A 170 5.71 -6.77 -6.32
C ASN A 170 5.79 -5.24 -6.25
N ASP A 171 4.70 -4.59 -5.83
CA ASP A 171 4.68 -3.14 -5.67
C ASP A 171 5.64 -2.67 -4.56
N LEU A 172 5.80 -3.44 -3.48
CA LEU A 172 6.78 -3.15 -2.42
C LEU A 172 8.22 -3.26 -2.90
N GLU A 173 8.55 -4.29 -3.66
CA GLU A 173 9.86 -4.46 -4.28
C GLU A 173 10.17 -3.31 -5.28
N ILE A 174 9.18 -2.80 -6.04
CA ILE A 174 9.35 -1.57 -6.85
C ILE A 174 9.65 -0.36 -5.95
N ASN A 175 8.97 -0.23 -4.81
CA ASN A 175 9.24 0.86 -3.86
C ASN A 175 10.63 0.75 -3.20
N LYS A 176 11.15 -0.46 -3.01
CA LYS A 176 12.54 -0.70 -2.60
C LYS A 176 13.50 -0.11 -3.65
N ALA A 177 13.29 -0.38 -4.94
CA ALA A 177 14.07 0.21 -6.03
C ALA A 177 14.00 1.74 -6.03
N ILE A 178 12.81 2.34 -5.91
CA ILE A 178 12.63 3.80 -5.83
C ILE A 178 13.39 4.39 -4.63
N THR A 179 13.48 3.65 -3.53
CA THR A 179 14.23 4.10 -2.34
C THR A 179 15.73 4.12 -2.59
N TYR A 180 16.30 3.13 -3.30
CA TYR A 180 17.68 3.18 -3.77
C TYR A 180 17.93 4.41 -4.65
N LEU A 181 16.99 4.77 -5.52
CA LEU A 181 17.10 5.98 -6.35
C LEU A 181 17.18 7.26 -5.54
N ARG A 182 16.39 7.37 -4.46
CA ARG A 182 16.45 8.51 -3.56
C ARG A 182 17.80 8.60 -2.83
N GLN A 183 18.45 7.46 -2.61
CA GLN A 183 19.80 7.38 -2.03
C GLN A 183 20.92 7.53 -3.07
N LYS A 184 20.59 7.72 -4.36
CA LYS A 184 21.52 7.79 -5.51
C LYS A 184 22.33 6.51 -5.75
N ASP A 185 21.85 5.38 -5.26
CA ASP A 185 22.43 4.07 -5.55
C ASP A 185 21.74 3.50 -6.81
N PHE A 186 22.27 3.88 -7.97
CA PHE A 186 21.66 3.53 -9.26
C PHE A 186 21.87 2.05 -9.64
N THR A 187 23.01 1.46 -9.27
CA THR A 187 23.33 0.07 -9.63
C THR A 187 22.36 -0.91 -8.98
N GLN A 188 22.14 -0.79 -7.67
CA GLN A 188 21.19 -1.64 -6.95
C GLN A 188 19.74 -1.42 -7.40
N ALA A 189 19.38 -0.19 -7.77
CA ALA A 189 18.05 0.11 -8.30
C ALA A 189 17.80 -0.55 -9.66
N VAL A 190 18.78 -0.55 -10.56
CA VAL A 190 18.69 -1.23 -11.85
C VAL A 190 18.59 -2.75 -11.65
N ASP A 191 19.42 -3.33 -10.79
CA ASP A 191 19.40 -4.77 -10.51
C ASP A 191 18.04 -5.23 -9.95
N THR A 192 17.49 -4.48 -9.00
CA THR A 192 16.17 -4.77 -8.43
C THR A 192 15.04 -4.64 -9.45
N LEU A 193 15.08 -3.64 -10.34
CA LEU A 193 14.07 -3.46 -11.39
C LEU A 193 14.16 -4.51 -12.51
N LYS A 194 15.36 -4.96 -12.87
CA LYS A 194 15.56 -6.01 -13.89
C LYS A 194 14.92 -7.34 -13.51
N MET A 195 14.80 -7.64 -12.22
CA MET A 195 14.09 -8.84 -11.76
C MET A 195 12.62 -8.91 -12.20
N PHE A 196 12.01 -7.77 -12.57
CA PHE A 196 10.62 -7.67 -12.98
C PHE A 196 10.36 -7.86 -14.48
N GLU A 197 11.40 -7.95 -15.31
CA GLU A 197 11.24 -8.07 -16.77
C GLU A 197 10.47 -9.34 -17.18
N LYS A 198 10.49 -10.37 -16.32
CA LYS A 198 9.85 -11.68 -16.51
C LYS A 198 8.49 -11.83 -15.80
N LYS A 199 8.04 -10.84 -15.02
CA LYS A 199 6.76 -10.89 -14.28
C LYS A 199 5.59 -10.32 -15.09
N ASP A 200 4.40 -10.28 -14.50
CA ASP A 200 3.14 -9.81 -15.09
C ASP A 200 3.25 -8.47 -15.83
N SER A 201 2.42 -8.30 -16.87
CA SER A 201 2.44 -7.15 -17.79
C SER A 201 2.38 -5.78 -17.09
N ARG A 202 1.56 -5.65 -16.03
CA ARG A 202 1.40 -4.39 -15.28
C ARG A 202 2.68 -4.00 -14.52
N VAL A 203 3.22 -4.94 -13.77
CA VAL A 203 4.43 -4.74 -12.95
C VAL A 203 5.64 -4.52 -13.85
N LYS A 204 5.69 -5.25 -14.96
CA LYS A 204 6.69 -5.09 -16.02
C LYS A 204 6.66 -3.67 -16.62
N SER A 205 5.47 -3.13 -16.93
CA SER A 205 5.34 -1.75 -17.43
C SER A 205 5.86 -0.72 -16.44
N ALA A 206 5.51 -0.85 -15.15
CA ALA A 206 5.99 0.05 -14.10
C ALA A 206 7.51 -0.03 -13.92
N ALA A 207 8.09 -1.24 -13.92
CA ALA A 207 9.53 -1.44 -13.83
C ALA A 207 10.26 -0.87 -15.06
N ALA A 208 9.76 -1.11 -16.27
CA ALA A 208 10.32 -0.59 -17.51
C ALA A 208 10.26 0.94 -17.57
N THR A 209 9.17 1.55 -17.07
CA THR A 209 9.06 3.02 -16.94
C THR A 209 10.17 3.57 -16.06
N ASN A 210 10.41 2.95 -14.90
CA ASN A 210 11.47 3.39 -13.98
C ASN A 210 12.88 3.12 -14.55
N LEU A 211 13.11 1.99 -15.23
CA LEU A 211 14.38 1.68 -15.90
C LEU A 211 14.68 2.67 -17.02
N SER A 212 13.69 3.02 -17.85
CA SER A 212 13.84 4.03 -18.90
C SER A 212 14.29 5.37 -18.33
N PHE A 213 13.67 5.80 -17.23
CA PHE A 213 14.08 7.03 -16.53
C PHE A 213 15.51 6.94 -15.98
N LEU A 214 15.92 5.76 -15.50
CA LEU A 214 17.28 5.57 -14.96
C LEU A 214 18.35 5.67 -16.03
N TYR A 215 18.20 4.93 -17.11
CA TYR A 215 19.13 4.98 -18.22
C TYR A 215 19.19 6.38 -18.85
N TYR A 216 18.08 7.12 -18.83
CA TYR A 216 18.07 8.52 -19.25
C TYR A 216 18.96 9.39 -18.34
N LEU A 217 18.90 9.22 -17.02
CA LEU A 217 19.75 9.95 -16.07
C LEU A 217 21.24 9.58 -16.21
N GLU A 218 21.54 8.35 -16.61
CA GLU A 218 22.92 7.89 -16.88
C GLU A 218 23.45 8.34 -18.26
N ASN A 219 22.66 9.08 -19.03
CA ASN A 219 22.93 9.49 -20.43
C ASN A 219 23.00 8.33 -21.43
N GLU A 220 22.47 7.15 -21.08
CA GLU A 220 22.36 6.00 -21.97
C GLU A 220 21.04 6.05 -22.77
N PHE A 221 20.91 7.04 -23.65
CA PHE A 221 19.65 7.33 -24.35
C PHE A 221 19.11 6.17 -25.21
N ALA A 222 20.01 5.34 -25.77
CA ALA A 222 19.61 4.18 -26.57
C ALA A 222 18.88 3.12 -25.73
N GLN A 223 19.41 2.80 -24.53
CA GLN A 223 18.76 1.87 -23.61
C GLN A 223 17.48 2.48 -23.04
N ALA A 224 17.52 3.77 -22.68
CA ALA A 224 16.35 4.50 -22.19
C ALA A 224 15.18 4.46 -23.18
N SER A 225 15.45 4.64 -24.48
CA SER A 225 14.46 4.55 -25.55
C SER A 225 13.88 3.14 -25.69
N SER A 226 14.73 2.11 -25.64
CA SER A 226 14.27 0.72 -25.72
C SER A 226 13.32 0.35 -24.58
N TYR A 227 13.67 0.74 -23.35
CA TYR A 227 12.80 0.53 -22.18
C TYR A 227 11.54 1.40 -22.20
N ALA A 228 11.59 2.61 -22.76
CA ALA A 228 10.41 3.45 -22.95
C ALA A 228 9.42 2.80 -23.93
N ASP A 229 9.91 2.25 -25.05
CA ASP A 229 9.09 1.53 -26.01
C ASP A 229 8.47 0.27 -25.39
N LEU A 230 9.25 -0.47 -24.60
CA LEU A 230 8.74 -1.64 -23.87
C LEU A 230 7.63 -1.25 -22.89
N ALA A 231 7.78 -0.15 -22.17
CA ALA A 231 6.77 0.36 -21.24
C ALA A 231 5.46 0.75 -21.96
N VAL A 232 5.57 1.50 -23.07
CA VAL A 232 4.42 1.93 -23.89
C VAL A 232 3.73 0.74 -24.57
N ASN A 233 4.48 -0.25 -25.02
CA ASN A 233 3.91 -1.47 -25.60
C ASN A 233 3.17 -2.32 -24.56
N SER A 234 3.63 -2.28 -23.30
CA SER A 234 2.99 -3.03 -22.20
C SER A 234 1.76 -2.29 -21.64
N ASP A 235 1.82 -0.95 -21.56
CA ASP A 235 0.71 -0.09 -21.19
C ASP A 235 0.71 1.20 -22.01
N ARG A 236 -0.14 1.23 -23.04
CA ARG A 236 -0.22 2.35 -23.99
C ARG A 236 -0.73 3.65 -23.36
N TYR A 237 -1.45 3.57 -22.25
CA TYR A 237 -2.10 4.71 -21.60
C TYR A 237 -1.33 5.21 -20.37
N ASN A 238 -0.17 4.63 -20.07
CA ASN A 238 0.69 5.08 -18.97
C ASN A 238 1.32 6.46 -19.29
N PRO A 239 0.93 7.55 -18.60
CA PRO A 239 1.42 8.90 -18.90
C PRO A 239 2.92 9.04 -18.65
N SER A 240 3.45 8.35 -17.63
CA SER A 240 4.88 8.38 -17.29
C SER A 240 5.72 7.69 -18.37
N ALA A 241 5.24 6.59 -18.94
CA ALA A 241 5.91 5.90 -20.04
C ALA A 241 5.97 6.77 -21.30
N LEU A 242 4.86 7.44 -21.64
CA LEU A 242 4.80 8.37 -22.77
C LEU A 242 5.72 9.58 -22.57
N THR A 243 5.77 10.12 -21.35
CA THR A 243 6.66 11.24 -21.00
C THR A 243 8.13 10.82 -21.13
N ASN A 244 8.50 9.64 -20.62
CA ASN A 244 9.85 9.12 -20.77
C ASN A 244 10.21 8.90 -22.25
N LYS A 245 9.28 8.37 -23.05
CA LYS A 245 9.47 8.22 -24.49
C LYS A 245 9.72 9.56 -25.17
N GLY A 246 8.87 10.56 -24.93
CA GLY A 246 9.06 11.92 -25.46
C GLY A 246 10.43 12.50 -25.08
N ASN A 247 10.83 12.37 -23.81
CA ASN A 247 12.14 12.84 -23.33
C ASN A 247 13.32 12.14 -24.03
N THR A 248 13.23 10.82 -24.27
CA THR A 248 14.27 10.06 -24.97
C THR A 248 14.38 10.45 -26.45
N VAL A 249 13.24 10.69 -27.11
CA VAL A 249 13.18 11.11 -28.52
C VAL A 249 13.71 12.54 -28.68
N PHE A 250 13.35 13.43 -27.75
CA PHE A 250 13.88 14.79 -27.69
C PHE A 250 15.41 14.80 -27.51
N ALA A 251 15.94 13.97 -26.61
CA ALA A 251 17.39 13.85 -26.39
C ALA A 251 18.13 13.30 -27.62
N ASN A 252 17.47 12.50 -28.45
CA ASN A 252 18.00 11.99 -29.72
C ASN A 252 17.91 12.99 -30.88
N GLY A 253 17.34 14.20 -30.67
CA GLY A 253 17.30 15.28 -31.66
C GLY A 253 16.14 15.22 -32.66
N ASP A 254 15.17 14.32 -32.47
CA ASP A 254 14.02 14.15 -33.37
C ASP A 254 12.80 14.91 -32.81
N TYR A 255 12.82 16.24 -32.93
CA TYR A 255 11.85 17.13 -32.28
C TYR A 255 10.41 17.01 -32.80
N GLU A 256 10.21 16.48 -34.00
CA GLU A 256 8.86 16.30 -34.57
C GLU A 256 8.15 15.07 -33.99
N LYS A 257 8.92 14.08 -33.53
CA LYS A 257 8.38 12.86 -32.90
C LYS A 257 8.23 12.97 -31.38
N ALA A 258 8.89 13.96 -30.75
CA ALA A 258 8.85 14.21 -29.32
C ALA A 258 7.55 14.92 -28.91
#